data_AF-T1A900-F1
#
_entry.id   AF-T1A900-F1
#
_cell.length_a   1.000
_cell.length_b   1.000
_cell.length_c   1.000
_cell.angle_alpha   90.00
_cell.angle_beta   90.00
_cell.angle_gamma   90.00
#
_symmetry.space_group_name_H-M   'P 1'
#
loop_
_entity.id
_entity.type
_entity.pdbx_description
1 polymer ?
#
loop_
_entity_poly.entity_id
_entity_poly.type
_entity_poly.pdbx_seq_one_letter_code
_entity_poly.pdbx_strand_id
1 'polypeptide(L)'
;MVLMLGLLLAQTVFGLFAVNVDGIASGPFARWVSFETGRRFAHWHAANFQLLLVLLGVHLSAIAFYRFARNESLVPAMIHGRKWRAPGGEAPYFVPWWRAVLLAAAIIICLAVLLNIHG
;
A
#
# COMPACT_ATOMS: atom_id res chain seq x y z
N MET A 1 2.11 7.25 -2.35
CA MET A 1 3.06 7.39 -1.21
C MET A 1 2.34 7.68 0.09
N VAL A 2 1.73 8.87 0.25
CA VAL A 2 0.98 9.23 1.49
C VAL A 2 -0.06 8.17 1.87
N LEU A 3 -0.80 7.65 0.89
CA LEU A 3 -1.76 6.56 1.10
C LEU A 3 -1.13 5.29 1.69
N MET A 4 0.04 4.87 1.18
CA MET A 4 0.73 3.67 1.69
C MET A 4 1.27 3.89 3.11
N LEU A 5 1.74 5.10 3.43
CA LEU A 5 2.16 5.46 4.80
C LEU A 5 0.99 5.38 5.78
N GLY A 6 -0.19 5.91 5.40
CA GLY A 6 -1.39 5.80 6.21
C GLY A 6 -1.84 4.35 6.41
N LEU A 7 -1.82 3.54 5.36
CA LEU A 7 -2.15 2.12 5.43
C LEU A 7 -1.14 1.31 6.27
N LEU A 8 0.15 1.65 6.23
CA LEU A 8 1.18 1.04 7.09
C LEU A 8 0.95 1.36 8.56
N LEU A 9 0.55 2.59 8.88
CA LEU A 9 0.21 2.97 10.24
C LEU A 9 -1.07 2.26 10.72
N ALA A 10 -2.07 2.12 9.85
CA ALA A 10 -3.25 1.31 10.15
C ALA A 10 -2.88 -0.17 10.37
N GLN A 11 -1.98 -0.73 9.55
CA GLN A 11 -1.50 -2.11 9.66
C GLN A 11 -0.91 -2.39 11.03
N THR A 12 -0.02 -1.51 11.50
CA THR A 12 0.63 -1.66 12.80
C THR A 12 -0.36 -1.53 13.95
N VAL A 13 -1.30 -0.58 13.88
CA VAL A 13 -2.38 -0.44 14.87
C VAL A 13 -3.22 -1.72 14.92
N PHE A 14 -3.70 -2.22 13.79
CA PHE A 14 -4.50 -3.45 13.76
C PHE A 14 -3.74 -4.66 14.31
N GLY A 15 -2.45 -4.78 14.00
CA GLY A 15 -1.61 -5.87 14.51
C GLY A 15 -1.39 -5.79 16.03
N LEU A 16 -1.33 -4.58 16.58
CA LEU A 16 -1.09 -4.35 18.01
C LEU A 16 -2.27 -4.83 18.88
N PHE A 17 -3.49 -4.72 18.35
CA PHE A 17 -4.74 -5.15 18.99
C PHE A 17 -5.28 -6.50 18.47
N ALA A 18 -4.60 -7.13 17.51
CA ALA A 18 -5.05 -8.40 16.94
C ALA A 18 -5.01 -9.53 17.97
N VAL A 19 -6.10 -10.30 18.04
CA VAL A 19 -6.23 -11.50 18.87
C VAL A 19 -6.24 -12.73 17.98
N ASN A 20 -5.44 -13.74 18.34
CA ASN A 20 -5.47 -15.06 17.72
C ASN A 20 -6.29 -16.06 18.54
N VAL A 21 -6.79 -17.11 17.87
CA VAL A 21 -7.74 -18.10 18.46
C VAL A 21 -7.10 -18.89 19.60
N ASP A 22 -5.81 -19.17 19.48
CA ASP A 22 -4.98 -19.91 20.45
C ASP A 22 -4.37 -19.00 21.53
N GLY A 23 -4.46 -17.68 21.40
CA GLY A 23 -3.92 -16.70 22.35
C GLY A 23 -2.39 -16.58 22.36
N ILE A 24 -1.68 -17.50 21.70
CA ILE A 24 -0.21 -17.59 21.71
C ILE A 24 0.43 -16.49 20.85
N ALA A 25 -0.20 -16.15 19.71
CA ALA A 25 0.31 -15.16 18.77
C ALA A 25 -0.53 -13.86 18.76
N SER A 26 -0.92 -13.34 19.92
CA SER A 26 -1.71 -12.10 20.01
C SER A 26 -0.84 -10.85 20.14
N GLY A 27 -1.36 -9.70 19.69
CA GLY A 27 -0.70 -8.41 19.81
C GLY A 27 -0.49 -7.98 21.28
N PRO A 28 0.50 -7.14 21.58
CA PRO A 28 0.82 -6.72 22.96
C PRO A 28 -0.36 -6.07 23.70
N PHE A 29 -1.22 -5.35 22.97
CA PHE A 29 -2.42 -4.68 23.51
C PHE A 29 -3.71 -5.47 23.31
N ALA A 30 -3.64 -6.72 22.84
CA ALA A 30 -4.80 -7.61 22.72
C ALA A 30 -5.57 -7.80 24.04
N ARG A 31 -4.88 -7.69 25.19
CA ARG A 31 -5.49 -7.80 26.53
C ARG A 31 -6.38 -6.62 26.92
N TRP A 32 -6.28 -5.50 26.20
CA TRP A 32 -7.02 -4.26 26.48
C TRP A 32 -8.34 -4.18 25.71
N VAL A 33 -8.64 -5.19 24.89
CA VAL A 33 -9.79 -5.22 24.00
C VAL A 33 -10.53 -6.57 24.13
N SER A 34 -11.82 -6.58 23.83
CA SER A 34 -12.60 -7.83 23.85
C SER A 34 -12.13 -8.80 22.75
N PHE A 35 -12.34 -10.10 22.98
CA PHE A 35 -11.99 -11.17 22.05
C PHE A 35 -12.67 -11.04 20.67
N GLU A 36 -13.89 -10.51 20.65
CA GLU A 36 -14.67 -10.21 19.43
C GLU A 36 -13.96 -9.11 18.61
N THR A 37 -13.65 -7.99 19.25
CA THR A 37 -13.03 -6.82 18.61
C THR A 37 -11.58 -7.12 18.21
N GLY A 38 -10.82 -7.85 19.03
CA GLY A 38 -9.46 -8.28 18.67
C GLY A 38 -9.43 -9.21 17.45
N ARG A 39 -10.46 -10.05 17.26
CA ARG A 39 -10.59 -10.89 16.06
C ARG A 39 -10.95 -10.07 14.83
N ARG A 40 -11.80 -9.05 15.00
CA ARG A 40 -12.10 -8.10 13.93
C ARG A 40 -10.84 -7.37 13.47
N PHE A 41 -9.99 -6.94 14.41
CA PHE A 41 -8.70 -6.34 14.08
C PHE A 41 -7.74 -7.30 13.39
N ALA A 42 -7.70 -8.58 13.78
CA ALA A 42 -6.90 -9.59 13.07
C ALA A 42 -7.36 -9.75 11.61
N HIS A 43 -8.68 -9.77 11.36
CA HIS A 43 -9.23 -9.84 10.01
C HIS A 43 -8.90 -8.60 9.18
N TRP A 44 -9.04 -7.40 9.77
CA TRP A 44 -8.66 -6.15 9.12
C TRP A 44 -7.15 -6.04 8.88
N HIS A 45 -6.32 -6.56 9.78
CA HIS A 45 -4.87 -6.64 9.62
C HIS A 45 -4.49 -7.49 8.40
N ALA A 46 -5.14 -8.64 8.19
CA ALA A 46 -4.90 -9.49 7.03
C ALA A 46 -5.34 -8.81 5.73
N ALA A 47 -6.56 -8.25 5.70
CA ALA A 47 -7.09 -7.55 4.53
C ALA A 47 -6.23 -6.32 4.15
N ASN A 48 -5.81 -5.53 5.14
CA ASN A 48 -4.99 -4.34 4.93
C ASN A 48 -3.57 -4.70 4.45
N PHE A 49 -3.01 -5.85 4.88
CA PHE A 49 -1.75 -6.36 4.36
C PHE A 49 -1.82 -6.67 2.86
N GLN A 50 -2.89 -7.36 2.43
CA GLN A 50 -3.11 -7.67 1.01
C GLN A 50 -3.27 -6.38 0.18
N LEU A 51 -4.02 -5.40 0.69
CA LEU A 51 -4.14 -4.08 0.05
C LEU A 51 -2.77 -3.40 -0.10
N LEU A 52 -1.95 -3.39 0.95
CA LEU A 52 -0.61 -2.81 0.93
C LEU A 52 0.30 -3.48 -0.11
N LEU A 53 0.26 -4.81 -0.23
CA LEU A 53 1.03 -5.54 -1.24
C LEU A 53 0.66 -5.13 -2.67
N VAL A 54 -0.64 -4.98 -2.97
CA VAL A 54 -1.11 -4.53 -4.29
C VAL A 54 -0.62 -3.11 -4.58
N LEU A 55 -0.76 -2.18 -3.62
CA LEU A 55 -0.31 -0.80 -3.78
C LEU A 55 1.21 -0.70 -3.94
N LEU A 56 1.96 -1.53 -3.21
CA LEU A 56 3.41 -1.64 -3.34
C LEU A 56 3.79 -2.10 -4.74
N GLY A 57 3.13 -3.14 -5.26
CA GLY A 57 3.34 -3.64 -6.62
C GLY A 57 3.13 -2.55 -7.67
N VAL A 58 1.99 -1.85 -7.62
CA VAL A 58 1.69 -0.72 -8.53
C VAL A 58 2.74 0.37 -8.43
N HIS A 59 3.16 0.70 -7.21
CA HIS A 59 4.19 1.70 -6.98
C HIS A 59 5.53 1.30 -7.61
N LEU A 60 5.99 0.06 -7.41
CA LEU A 60 7.22 -0.46 -7.99
C LEU A 60 7.13 -0.55 -9.52
N SER A 61 5.99 -0.96 -10.07
CA SER A 61 5.75 -0.97 -11.52
C SER A 61 5.87 0.44 -12.11
N ALA A 62 5.35 1.47 -11.43
CA ALA A 62 5.51 2.85 -11.86
C ALA A 62 6.99 3.29 -11.86
N ILE A 63 7.76 2.93 -10.83
CA ILE A 63 9.21 3.21 -10.79
C ILE A 63 9.92 2.50 -11.95
N ALA A 64 9.66 1.21 -12.15
CA ALA A 64 10.27 0.42 -13.22
C ALA A 64 9.91 1.00 -14.59
N PHE A 65 8.65 1.36 -14.83
CA PHE A 65 8.20 1.98 -16.07
C PHE A 65 8.97 3.26 -16.38
N TYR A 66 9.13 4.17 -15.41
CA TYR A 66 9.92 5.38 -15.62
C TYR A 66 11.41 5.09 -15.84
N ARG A 67 11.96 4.08 -15.14
CA ARG A 67 13.35 3.68 -15.31
C ARG A 67 13.63 3.06 -16.67
N PHE A 68 12.73 2.24 -17.21
CA PHE A 68 12.94 1.54 -18.49
C PHE A 68 12.44 2.34 -19.70
N ALA A 69 11.27 3.00 -19.60
CA ALA A 69 10.66 3.72 -20.72
C ALA A 69 11.16 5.16 -20.87
N ARG A 70 11.52 5.82 -19.75
CA ARG A 70 12.01 7.21 -19.75
C ARG A 70 13.50 7.33 -19.42
N ASN A 71 14.16 6.21 -19.08
CA ASN A 71 15.54 6.19 -18.59
C ASN A 71 15.80 7.18 -17.43
N GLU A 72 14.73 7.56 -16.72
CA GLU A 72 14.78 8.50 -15.60
C GLU A 72 14.81 7.71 -14.30
N SER A 73 15.87 7.89 -13.52
CA SER A 73 16.01 7.28 -12.20
C SER A 73 15.21 8.09 -11.17
N LEU A 74 13.99 7.66 -10.89
CA LEU A 74 13.15 8.25 -9.83
C LEU A 74 13.61 7.85 -8.42
N VAL A 75 14.33 6.73 -8.27
CA VAL A 75 14.86 6.23 -7.00
C VAL A 75 15.75 7.26 -6.28
N PRO A 76 16.79 7.86 -6.91
CA PRO A 76 17.59 8.89 -6.25
C PRO A 76 16.78 10.13 -5.87
N ALA A 77 15.74 10.49 -6.64
CA ALA A 77 14.83 11.58 -6.29
C ALA A 77 13.98 11.29 -5.04
N MET A 78 13.64 10.02 -4.80
CA MET A 78 12.93 9.59 -3.59
C MET A 78 13.83 9.59 -2.36
N ILE A 79 15.12 9.24 -2.51
CA ILE A 79 16.08 9.22 -1.38
C ILE A 79 16.56 10.62 -1.03
N HIS A 80 16.90 11.44 -2.03
CA HIS A 80 17.48 12.78 -1.80
C HIS A 80 16.42 13.89 -1.75
N GLY A 81 15.16 13.58 -2.03
CA GLY A 81 14.07 14.56 -2.14
C GLY A 81 14.22 15.54 -3.31
N ARG A 82 15.24 15.37 -4.16
CA ARG A 82 15.59 16.30 -5.23
C ARG A 82 15.76 15.53 -6.53
N LYS A 83 14.91 15.82 -7.53
CA LYS A 83 15.10 15.34 -8.90
C LYS A 83 16.20 16.19 -9.54
N TRP A 84 17.35 15.58 -9.85
CA TRP A 84 18.37 16.24 -10.66
C TRP A 84 17.83 16.40 -12.08
N ARG A 85 17.55 17.65 -12.49
CA ARG A 85 17.18 17.97 -13.86
C ARG A 85 18.45 18.36 -14.60
N ALA A 86 18.77 17.66 -15.68
CA ALA A 86 19.70 18.20 -16.66
C ALA A 86 19.12 19.53 -17.19
N PRO A 87 19.94 20.57 -17.44
CA PRO A 87 19.45 21.81 -18.05
C PRO A 87 18.86 21.46 -19.43
N GLY A 88 17.54 21.66 -19.60
CA GLY A 88 16.81 21.32 -20.83
C GLY A 88 15.79 20.18 -20.73
N GLY A 89 15.54 19.61 -19.54
CA GLY A 89 14.53 18.55 -19.37
C GLY A 89 13.09 19.02 -19.64
N GLU A 90 12.35 18.24 -20.43
CA GLU A 90 10.94 18.47 -20.83
C GLU A 90 10.04 18.86 -19.64
N ALA A 91 9.09 19.76 -19.91
CA ALA A 91 8.09 20.22 -18.93
C ALA A 91 7.31 19.01 -18.35
N PRO A 92 6.84 19.08 -17.09
CA PRO A 92 6.03 18.01 -16.50
C PRO A 92 4.76 17.78 -17.33
N TYR A 93 4.75 16.72 -18.12
CA TYR A 93 3.54 16.24 -18.77
C TYR A 93 2.63 15.65 -17.68
N PHE A 94 1.50 16.31 -17.44
CA PHE A 94 0.45 15.76 -16.61
C PHE A 94 -0.11 14.52 -17.29
N VAL A 95 0.15 13.36 -16.68
CA VAL A 95 -0.48 12.11 -17.10
C VAL A 95 -1.99 12.28 -16.89
N PRO A 96 -2.83 12.03 -17.91
CA PRO A 96 -4.22 12.40 -17.83
C PRO A 96 -4.95 11.52 -16.80
N TRP A 97 -5.76 12.18 -15.96
CA TRP A 97 -6.34 11.66 -14.72
C TRP A 97 -7.15 10.36 -14.89
N TRP A 98 -7.72 10.11 -16.07
CA TRP A 98 -8.45 8.87 -16.39
C TRP A 98 -7.58 7.61 -16.31
N ARG A 99 -6.27 7.71 -16.59
CA ARG A 99 -5.33 6.59 -16.40
C ARG A 99 -5.14 6.26 -14.93
N ALA A 100 -5.17 7.27 -14.05
CA ALA A 100 -5.16 7.06 -12.61
C ALA A 100 -6.48 6.43 -12.13
N VAL A 101 -7.62 6.81 -12.73
CA VAL A 101 -8.93 6.22 -12.44
C VAL A 101 -8.99 4.75 -12.87
N LEU A 102 -8.47 4.41 -14.05
CA LEU A 102 -8.42 3.01 -14.51
C LEU A 102 -7.53 2.14 -13.64
N LEU A 103 -6.36 2.66 -13.23
CA LEU A 103 -5.49 1.95 -12.28
C LEU A 103 -6.16 1.80 -10.91
N ALA A 104 -6.82 2.85 -10.40
CA ALA A 104 -7.56 2.78 -9.15
C ALA A 104 -8.71 1.77 -9.24
N ALA A 105 -9.46 1.74 -10.34
CA ALA A 105 -10.52 0.78 -10.58
C ALA A 105 -9.97 -0.65 -10.66
N ALA A 106 -8.84 -0.87 -11.36
CA ALA A 106 -8.19 -2.19 -11.42
C ALA A 106 -7.72 -2.68 -10.04
N ILE A 107 -7.19 -1.79 -9.20
CA ILE A 107 -6.80 -2.10 -7.82
C ILE A 107 -8.04 -2.47 -6.99
N ILE A 108 -9.12 -1.69 -7.11
CA ILE A 108 -10.39 -1.95 -6.38
C ILE A 108 -11.00 -3.28 -6.81
N ILE A 109 -10.99 -3.60 -8.11
CA ILE A 109 -11.49 -4.87 -8.64
C ILE A 109 -10.61 -6.03 -8.15
N CYS A 110 -9.29 -5.89 -8.20
CA CYS A 110 -8.35 -6.90 -7.70
C CYS A 110 -8.56 -7.15 -6.20
N LEU A 111 -8.77 -6.09 -5.42
CA LEU A 111 -9.07 -6.18 -3.99
C LEU A 111 -10.40 -6.88 -3.72
N ALA A 112 -11.44 -6.52 -4.47
CA ALA A 112 -12.76 -7.13 -4.36
C ALA A 112 -12.71 -8.62 -4.70
N VAL A 113 -11.93 -8.99 -5.73
CA VAL A 113 -11.69 -10.40 -6.09
C VAL A 113 -10.95 -11.11 -4.97
N LEU A 114 -9.81 -10.59 -4.50
CA LEU A 114 -9.00 -11.17 -3.41
C LEU A 114 -9.77 -11.40 -2.10
N LEU A 115 -10.64 -10.46 -1.73
CA LEU A 115 -11.50 -10.58 -0.55
C LEU A 115 -12.60 -11.64 -0.75
N ASN A 116 -13.06 -11.86 -1.98
CA ASN A 116 -14.11 -12.83 -2.30
C ASN A 116 -13.58 -14.28 -2.45
N ILE A 117 -12.28 -14.47 -2.72
CA ILE A 117 -11.64 -15.81 -2.77
C ILE A 117 -11.22 -16.34 -1.39
N HIS A 118 -11.17 -15.47 -0.38
CA HIS A 118 -10.82 -15.83 1.00
C HIS A 118 -12.01 -15.77 1.98
N GLY A 119 -13.21 -15.50 1.48
CA GLY A 119 -14.47 -15.50 2.24
C GLY A 119 -15.19 -16.84 2.24
#